data_AF-A0A1V9XR15-F1
#
_entry.id   AF-A0A1V9XR15-F1
#
_cell.length_a   1.000
_cell.length_b   1.000
_cell.length_c   1.000
_cell.angle_alpha   90.00
_cell.angle_beta   90.00
_cell.angle_gamma   90.00
#
_symmetry.space_group_name_H-M   'P 1'
#
loop_
_entity.id
_entity.type
_entity.pdbx_description
1 polymer ?
#
loop_
_entity_poly.entity_id
_entity_poly.type
_entity_poly.pdbx_seq_one_letter_code
_entity_poly.pdbx_strand_id
1 'polypeptide(L)'
;HNVSFHLVYPLHSKAASSGNGHQGALALTLVECPTLPRRLRELQPSAINYGHQIAYPVNLLRNVARRNVRSQFVFVVDIDLQVSQGLHDAFLAFAKDNSLFSRADHQEVFVVPAFEAAEHVTPPRNKAELLGLLERGAARPFYAELCHKCHKHTDYEAWTNAPSALDNKLEVLYQVSWKDPWEPFFIAHNSAPLFDERFRQYGFNRISQACEMHIAGYSFAVLNNAFVVHRGLKRSGDFHREKDKDLDRNRLNFRQFKTELKEKYKQSPRRCY
;
A
#
# COMPACT_ATOMS: atom_id res chain seq x y z
N HIS A 1 -1.57 -11.55 -18.09
CA HIS A 1 -1.10 -11.40 -16.69
C HIS A 1 -1.59 -12.58 -15.88
N ASN A 2 -0.72 -13.21 -15.09
CA ASN A 2 -1.12 -14.26 -14.16
C ASN A 2 -1.56 -13.61 -12.86
N VAL A 3 -2.77 -13.91 -12.40
CA VAL A 3 -3.30 -13.44 -11.12
C VAL A 3 -3.43 -14.64 -10.18
N SER A 4 -2.90 -14.53 -8.97
CA SER A 4 -3.09 -15.51 -7.91
C SER A 4 -3.89 -14.89 -6.77
N PHE A 5 -4.79 -15.69 -6.19
CA PHE A 5 -5.56 -15.31 -5.00
C PHE A 5 -5.15 -16.22 -3.84
N HIS A 6 -4.95 -15.62 -2.67
CA HIS A 6 -4.66 -16.34 -1.44
C HIS A 6 -5.77 -16.04 -0.44
N LEU A 7 -6.43 -17.09 0.06
CA LEU A 7 -7.51 -16.97 1.03
C LEU A 7 -6.97 -17.32 2.42
N VAL A 8 -7.23 -16.45 3.39
CA VAL A 8 -6.86 -16.64 4.80
C VAL A 8 -8.14 -16.62 5.62
N TYR A 9 -8.33 -17.64 6.45
CA TYR A 9 -9.49 -17.76 7.32
C TYR A 9 -9.06 -18.08 8.76
N PRO A 10 -9.81 -17.63 9.79
CA PRO A 10 -9.49 -17.91 11.18
C PRO A 10 -9.79 -19.37 11.54
N LEU A 11 -8.85 -20.06 12.19
CA LEU A 11 -9.01 -21.48 12.57
C LEU A 11 -10.09 -21.70 13.65
N HIS A 12 -10.24 -20.74 14.56
CA HIS A 12 -11.23 -20.82 15.66
C HIS A 12 -12.60 -20.24 15.31
N SER A 13 -12.72 -19.55 14.18
CA SER A 13 -14.01 -19.34 13.54
C SER A 13 -14.32 -20.59 12.70
N LYS A 14 -14.46 -21.75 13.35
CA LYS A 14 -15.23 -22.82 12.73
C LYS A 14 -16.56 -22.19 12.38
N ALA A 15 -16.81 -22.05 11.09
CA ALA A 15 -18.00 -21.43 10.58
C ALA A 15 -19.20 -22.02 11.32
N ALA A 16 -20.18 -21.18 11.58
CA ALA A 16 -21.58 -21.59 11.49
C ALA A 16 -21.90 -22.08 10.06
N SER A 17 -21.11 -23.02 9.54
CA SER A 17 -21.42 -23.86 8.40
C SER A 17 -22.16 -25.11 8.92
N SER A 18 -23.12 -24.89 9.80
CA SER A 18 -24.34 -25.67 9.84
C SER A 18 -25.32 -24.96 8.90
N GLY A 19 -25.15 -25.17 7.59
CA GLY A 19 -26.04 -24.61 6.55
C GLY A 19 -25.29 -24.16 5.29
N ASN A 20 -25.15 -25.04 4.31
CA ASN A 20 -24.90 -24.74 2.88
C ASN A 20 -23.73 -23.82 2.46
N GLY A 21 -22.69 -23.64 3.27
CA GLY A 21 -21.54 -22.77 2.95
C GLY A 21 -20.66 -23.18 1.75
N HIS A 22 -20.86 -24.37 1.17
CA HIS A 22 -20.13 -24.81 -0.02
C HIS A 22 -20.83 -24.49 -1.36
N GLN A 23 -22.07 -24.01 -1.36
CA GLN A 23 -22.77 -23.67 -2.61
C GLN A 23 -22.26 -22.36 -3.24
N GLY A 24 -21.78 -21.39 -2.44
CA GLY A 24 -21.28 -20.10 -2.96
C GLY A 24 -19.97 -20.20 -3.75
N ALA A 25 -19.05 -21.07 -3.32
CA ALA A 25 -17.80 -21.31 -4.04
C ALA A 25 -18.02 -22.10 -5.34
N LEU A 26 -18.97 -23.06 -5.34
CA LEU A 26 -19.42 -23.81 -6.52
C LEU A 26 -20.19 -22.93 -7.52
N ALA A 27 -20.76 -21.79 -7.10
CA ALA A 27 -21.47 -20.87 -7.99
C ALA A 27 -20.53 -19.98 -8.83
N LEU A 28 -19.25 -19.88 -8.46
CA LEU A 28 -18.26 -19.02 -9.13
C LEU A 28 -17.26 -19.79 -10.02
N THR A 29 -17.30 -21.12 -10.02
CA THR A 29 -16.35 -21.96 -10.78
C THR A 29 -16.57 -21.95 -12.30
N LEU A 30 -17.66 -21.35 -12.79
CA LEU A 30 -18.04 -21.30 -14.21
C LEU A 30 -18.55 -19.91 -14.65
N VAL A 31 -17.95 -18.84 -14.13
CA VAL A 31 -18.42 -17.47 -14.40
C VAL A 31 -17.51 -16.79 -15.42
N GLU A 32 -18.04 -16.49 -16.59
CA GLU A 32 -17.37 -15.64 -17.57
C GLU A 32 -17.30 -14.19 -17.06
N CYS A 33 -16.20 -13.48 -17.34
CA CYS A 33 -15.96 -12.10 -16.88
C CYS A 33 -17.16 -11.15 -17.06
N PRO A 34 -17.92 -11.14 -18.18
CA PRO A 34 -19.07 -10.25 -18.35
C PRO A 34 -20.21 -10.52 -17.34
N THR A 35 -20.33 -11.75 -16.87
CA THR A 35 -21.41 -12.16 -15.96
C THR A 35 -21.05 -12.02 -14.49
N LEU A 36 -19.76 -11.81 -14.18
CA LEU A 36 -19.23 -11.70 -12.82
C LEU A 36 -19.89 -10.58 -11.99
N PRO A 37 -20.08 -9.34 -12.50
CA PRO A 37 -20.73 -8.29 -11.70
C PRO A 37 -22.16 -8.65 -11.31
N ARG A 38 -22.89 -9.36 -12.17
CA ARG A 38 -24.24 -9.84 -11.90
C ARG A 38 -24.23 -10.92 -10.82
N ARG A 39 -23.34 -11.91 -10.94
CA ARG A 39 -23.17 -12.97 -9.93
C ARG A 39 -22.75 -12.44 -8.56
N LEU A 40 -21.84 -11.47 -8.52
CA LEU A 40 -21.43 -10.83 -7.26
C LEU A 40 -22.59 -10.11 -6.58
N ARG A 41 -23.50 -9.48 -7.34
CA ARG A 41 -24.72 -8.89 -6.78
C ARG A 41 -25.70 -9.94 -6.24
N GLU A 42 -25.83 -11.09 -6.91
CA GLU A 42 -26.67 -12.21 -6.46
C GLU A 42 -26.20 -12.82 -5.14
N LEU A 43 -24.90 -12.81 -4.87
CA LEU A 43 -24.34 -13.28 -3.60
C LEU A 43 -24.75 -12.43 -2.39
N GLN A 44 -25.41 -11.28 -2.62
CA GLN A 44 -25.81 -10.30 -1.60
C GLN A 44 -24.74 -10.15 -0.51
N PRO A 45 -23.46 -9.89 -0.88
CA PRO A 45 -22.39 -9.83 0.10
C PRO A 45 -22.75 -8.77 1.14
N SER A 46 -22.66 -9.14 2.41
CA SER A 46 -22.83 -8.19 3.52
C SER A 46 -22.01 -6.94 3.23
N ALA A 47 -22.64 -5.76 3.30
CA ALA A 47 -21.93 -4.48 3.16
C ALA A 47 -20.99 -4.18 4.34
N ILE A 48 -20.97 -5.05 5.36
CA ILE A 48 -20.25 -4.84 6.60
C ILE A 48 -18.85 -5.46 6.50
N ASN A 49 -17.89 -4.69 5.99
CA ASN A 49 -16.48 -5.13 5.83
C ASN A 49 -15.71 -5.25 7.17
N TYR A 50 -16.25 -4.69 8.27
CA TYR A 50 -15.55 -4.55 9.57
C TYR A 50 -16.32 -5.13 10.78
N GLY A 51 -17.46 -5.77 10.58
CA GLY A 51 -18.42 -6.11 11.65
C GLY A 51 -18.47 -7.58 12.05
N HIS A 52 -17.45 -8.37 11.69
CA HIS A 52 -17.43 -9.81 11.97
C HIS A 52 -16.67 -10.19 13.26
N GLN A 53 -16.56 -9.28 14.24
CA GLN A 53 -15.87 -9.47 15.54
C GLN A 53 -14.37 -9.83 15.45
N ILE A 54 -13.83 -10.01 14.24
CA ILE A 54 -12.44 -10.35 13.98
C ILE A 54 -11.75 -9.14 13.38
N ALA A 55 -10.70 -8.68 14.05
CA ALA A 55 -9.86 -7.59 13.56
C ALA A 55 -9.20 -7.96 12.22
N TYR A 56 -9.39 -7.13 11.18
CA TYR A 56 -8.80 -7.35 9.86
C TYR A 56 -7.26 -7.47 9.95
N PRO A 57 -6.67 -8.62 9.59
CA PRO A 57 -5.26 -8.88 9.84
C PRO A 57 -4.39 -8.37 8.69
N VAL A 58 -4.45 -7.06 8.42
CA VAL A 58 -3.86 -6.43 7.22
C VAL A 58 -2.40 -6.82 6.95
N ASN A 59 -1.54 -6.82 7.97
CA ASN A 59 -0.12 -7.13 7.81
C ASN A 59 0.15 -8.63 7.60
N LEU A 60 -0.64 -9.51 8.22
CA LEU A 60 -0.60 -10.95 7.93
C LEU A 60 -0.94 -11.21 6.46
N LEU A 61 -2.01 -10.59 5.95
CA LEU A 61 -2.43 -10.76 4.55
C LEU A 61 -1.37 -10.27 3.58
N ARG A 62 -0.74 -9.11 3.87
CA ARG A 62 0.42 -8.61 3.11
C ARG A 62 1.57 -9.62 3.11
N ASN A 63 1.90 -10.21 4.27
CA ASN A 63 2.98 -11.19 4.37
C ASN A 63 2.65 -12.51 3.67
N VAL A 64 1.40 -12.98 3.73
CA VAL A 64 0.96 -14.18 2.99
C VAL A 64 1.14 -13.96 1.50
N ALA A 65 0.71 -12.82 0.95
CA ALA A 65 0.95 -12.49 -0.44
C ALA A 65 2.45 -12.44 -0.76
N ARG A 66 3.23 -11.68 0.02
CA ARG A 66 4.68 -11.51 -0.19
C ARG A 66 5.50 -12.81 -0.13
N ARG A 67 5.14 -13.74 0.75
CA ARG A 67 5.79 -15.06 0.85
C ARG A 67 5.53 -15.95 -0.37
N ASN A 68 4.47 -15.67 -1.14
CA ASN A 68 4.04 -16.47 -2.29
C ASN A 68 4.32 -15.81 -3.65
N VAL A 69 4.79 -14.56 -3.68
CA VAL A 69 5.24 -13.93 -4.94
C VAL A 69 6.58 -14.52 -5.39
N ARG A 70 6.75 -14.66 -6.70
CA ARG A 70 8.00 -15.12 -7.33
C ARG A 70 8.89 -13.98 -7.84
N SER A 71 8.40 -12.75 -7.77
CA SER A 71 9.13 -11.57 -8.23
C SER A 71 10.20 -11.13 -7.23
N GLN A 72 11.32 -10.62 -7.74
CA GLN A 72 12.36 -10.02 -6.91
C GLN A 72 11.91 -8.70 -6.29
N PHE A 73 11.08 -7.92 -7.00
CA PHE A 73 10.53 -6.67 -6.50
C PHE A 73 9.03 -6.81 -6.26
N VAL A 74 8.54 -6.14 -5.22
CA VAL A 74 7.14 -6.16 -4.80
C VAL A 74 6.66 -4.74 -4.58
N PHE A 75 5.46 -4.43 -5.09
CA PHE A 75 4.74 -3.22 -4.78
C PHE A 75 3.46 -3.55 -4.00
N VAL A 76 3.42 -3.18 -2.71
CA VAL A 76 2.23 -3.41 -1.86
C VAL A 76 1.30 -2.22 -1.95
N VAL A 77 0.20 -2.39 -2.66
CA VAL A 77 -0.80 -1.36 -2.96
C VAL A 77 -2.13 -1.73 -2.32
N ASP A 78 -2.90 -0.73 -1.89
CA ASP A 78 -4.25 -0.94 -1.36
C ASP A 78 -5.22 -1.14 -2.53
N ILE A 79 -6.24 -1.99 -2.36
CA ILE A 79 -7.11 -2.42 -3.48
C ILE A 79 -7.94 -1.28 -4.09
N ASP A 80 -8.12 -0.18 -3.36
CA ASP A 80 -8.82 1.03 -3.77
C ASP A 80 -7.89 2.11 -4.36
N LEU A 81 -6.62 1.77 -4.63
CA LEU A 81 -5.66 2.64 -5.28
C LEU A 81 -5.40 2.20 -6.72
N GLN A 82 -5.53 3.15 -7.64
CA GLN A 82 -5.11 2.98 -9.02
C GLN A 82 -3.65 3.38 -9.19
N VAL A 83 -2.90 2.55 -9.91
CA VAL A 83 -1.48 2.80 -10.23
C VAL A 83 -1.37 3.54 -11.56
N SER A 84 -0.40 4.45 -11.69
CA SER A 84 -0.09 5.14 -12.95
C SER A 84 0.10 4.15 -14.11
N GLN A 85 -0.44 4.48 -15.27
CA GLN A 85 -0.47 3.60 -16.44
C GLN A 85 0.94 3.20 -16.86
N GLY A 86 1.14 1.91 -17.12
CA GLY A 86 2.43 1.38 -17.58
C GLY A 86 3.50 1.24 -16.49
N LEU A 87 3.18 1.48 -15.21
CA LEU A 87 4.19 1.43 -14.14
C LEU A 87 4.97 0.11 -14.09
N HIS A 88 4.31 -1.02 -14.33
CA HIS A 88 4.96 -2.32 -14.35
C HIS A 88 6.11 -2.38 -15.37
N ASP A 89 5.83 -2.06 -16.63
CA ASP A 89 6.81 -2.17 -17.71
C ASP A 89 7.89 -1.10 -17.56
N ALA A 90 7.50 0.12 -17.16
CA ALA A 90 8.43 1.20 -16.87
C ALA A 90 9.39 0.87 -15.71
N PHE A 91 8.90 0.18 -14.67
CA PHE A 91 9.74 -0.28 -13.56
C PHE A 91 10.66 -1.42 -13.97
N LEU A 92 10.22 -2.36 -14.82
CA LEU A 92 11.09 -3.41 -15.34
C LEU A 92 12.24 -2.83 -16.19
N ALA A 93 11.95 -1.85 -17.04
CA ALA A 93 12.96 -1.13 -17.81
C ALA A 93 13.94 -0.39 -16.89
N PHE A 94 13.43 0.42 -15.96
CA PHE A 94 14.24 1.12 -14.96
C PHE A 94 15.12 0.16 -14.14
N ALA A 95 14.56 -0.95 -13.68
CA ALA A 95 15.29 -1.93 -12.90
C ALA A 95 16.39 -2.64 -13.71
N LYS A 96 16.16 -2.88 -15.00
CA LYS A 96 17.17 -3.41 -15.91
C LYS A 96 18.28 -2.39 -16.16
N ASP A 97 17.93 -1.15 -16.50
CA ASP A 97 18.89 -0.08 -16.82
C ASP A 97 19.79 0.27 -15.61
N ASN A 98 19.24 0.14 -14.40
CA ASN A 98 19.99 0.37 -13.15
C ASN A 98 20.57 -0.93 -12.55
N SER A 99 20.56 -2.05 -13.29
CA SER A 99 21.12 -3.34 -12.87
C SER A 99 20.56 -3.86 -11.53
N LEU A 100 19.33 -3.53 -11.18
CA LEU A 100 18.73 -3.84 -9.88
C LEU A 100 18.49 -5.35 -9.67
N PHE A 101 18.28 -6.11 -10.75
CA PHE A 101 18.08 -7.56 -10.70
C PHE A 101 19.35 -8.36 -10.44
N SER A 102 20.52 -7.71 -10.46
CA SER A 102 21.81 -8.38 -10.19
C SER A 102 22.12 -8.55 -8.71
N ARG A 103 21.40 -7.84 -7.83
CA ARG A 103 21.65 -7.79 -6.38
C ARG A 103 20.60 -8.60 -5.64
N ALA A 104 21.05 -9.55 -4.83
CA ALA A 104 20.16 -10.42 -4.05
C ALA A 104 19.48 -9.71 -2.85
N ASP A 105 20.00 -8.57 -2.41
CA ASP A 105 19.58 -7.86 -1.19
C ASP A 105 19.58 -6.32 -1.37
N HIS A 106 18.93 -5.83 -2.43
CA HIS A 106 18.90 -4.41 -2.70
C HIS A 106 18.23 -3.59 -1.59
N GLN A 107 19.00 -2.69 -0.95
CA GLN A 107 18.59 -1.86 0.19
C GLN A 107 18.07 -0.46 -0.20
N GLU A 108 17.73 -0.22 -1.46
CA GLU A 108 17.01 0.98 -1.87
C GLU A 108 15.55 0.62 -2.18
N VAL A 109 14.62 1.42 -1.68
CA VAL A 109 13.20 1.32 -2.03
C VAL A 109 12.78 2.51 -2.88
N PHE A 110 11.90 2.24 -3.83
CA PHE A 110 11.44 3.22 -4.81
C PHE A 110 10.05 3.71 -4.42
N VAL A 111 10.00 4.89 -3.83
CA VAL A 111 8.80 5.54 -3.35
C VAL A 111 7.95 6.02 -4.53
N VAL A 112 6.67 5.69 -4.46
CA VAL A 112 5.62 6.04 -5.40
C VAL A 112 4.68 7.00 -4.68
N PRO A 113 4.70 8.31 -5.00
CA PRO A 113 3.80 9.29 -4.38
C PRO A 113 2.32 8.91 -4.51
N ALA A 114 1.56 9.21 -3.46
CA ALA A 114 0.15 8.86 -3.37
C ALA A 114 -0.74 10.11 -3.38
N PHE A 115 -1.84 10.03 -4.12
CA PHE A 115 -2.78 11.12 -4.28
C PHE A 115 -4.23 10.65 -4.06
N GLU A 116 -5.12 11.60 -3.86
CA GLU A 116 -6.57 11.43 -3.93
C GLU A 116 -7.10 12.31 -5.05
N ALA A 117 -8.03 11.81 -5.85
CA ALA A 117 -8.74 12.57 -6.87
C ALA A 117 -10.23 12.56 -6.58
N ALA A 118 -10.94 13.63 -6.94
CA ALA A 118 -12.37 13.73 -6.74
C ALA A 118 -13.12 12.57 -7.47
N GLU A 119 -14.19 12.06 -6.88
CA GLU A 119 -14.84 10.84 -7.38
C GLU A 119 -15.41 10.96 -8.81
N HIS A 120 -15.82 12.18 -9.19
CA HIS A 120 -16.40 12.49 -10.49
C HIS A 120 -15.37 12.66 -11.61
N VAL A 121 -14.07 12.80 -11.28
CA VAL A 121 -13.04 12.93 -12.32
C VAL A 121 -12.61 11.56 -12.82
N THR A 122 -12.20 11.51 -14.09
CA THR A 122 -11.52 10.33 -14.61
C THR A 122 -10.16 10.22 -13.91
N PRO A 123 -9.82 9.06 -13.32
CA PRO A 123 -8.52 8.89 -12.69
C PRO A 123 -7.37 9.17 -13.68
N PRO A 124 -6.36 9.93 -13.27
CA PRO A 124 -5.25 10.29 -14.15
C PRO A 124 -4.42 9.06 -14.50
N ARG A 125 -4.02 8.96 -15.77
CA ARG A 125 -3.23 7.84 -16.28
C ARG A 125 -1.73 8.08 -16.17
N ASN A 126 -1.30 9.34 -16.27
CA ASN A 126 0.09 9.75 -16.24
C ASN A 126 0.27 11.04 -15.43
N LYS A 127 1.54 11.41 -15.18
CA LYS A 127 1.88 12.58 -14.36
C LYS A 127 1.27 13.87 -14.90
N ALA A 128 1.30 14.10 -16.21
CA ALA A 128 0.74 15.31 -16.81
C ALA A 128 -0.77 15.46 -16.55
N GLU A 129 -1.54 14.37 -16.69
CA GLU A 129 -2.97 14.36 -16.36
C GLU A 129 -3.22 14.63 -14.87
N LEU A 130 -2.40 14.05 -13.99
CA LEU A 130 -2.47 14.28 -12.54
C LEU A 130 -2.15 15.74 -12.19
N LEU A 131 -1.10 16.33 -12.78
CA LEU A 131 -0.75 17.74 -12.57
C LEU A 131 -1.91 18.66 -12.96
N GLY A 132 -2.56 18.40 -14.10
CA GLY A 132 -3.74 19.16 -14.51
C GLY A 132 -4.92 19.03 -13.52
N LEU A 133 -5.06 17.90 -12.81
CA LEU A 133 -6.06 17.75 -11.74
C LEU A 133 -5.66 18.49 -10.46
N LEU A 134 -4.36 18.51 -10.11
CA LEU A 134 -3.84 19.27 -8.98
C LEU A 134 -4.05 20.77 -9.17
N GLU A 135 -3.72 21.29 -10.36
CA GLU A 135 -3.89 22.71 -10.72
C GLU A 135 -5.33 23.19 -10.59
N ARG A 136 -6.31 22.33 -10.92
CA ARG A 136 -7.74 22.65 -10.81
C ARG A 136 -8.34 22.34 -9.43
N GLY A 137 -7.52 21.90 -8.47
CA GLY A 137 -7.98 21.50 -7.13
C GLY A 137 -8.86 20.23 -7.12
N ALA A 138 -8.83 19.43 -8.18
CA ALA A 138 -9.59 18.18 -8.31
C ALA A 138 -8.81 16.96 -7.81
N ALA A 139 -7.52 17.11 -7.50
CA ALA A 139 -6.69 16.14 -6.82
C ALA A 139 -5.88 16.78 -5.69
N ARG A 140 -5.34 15.97 -4.79
CA ARG A 140 -4.48 16.41 -3.68
C ARG A 140 -3.55 15.28 -3.21
N PRO A 141 -2.49 15.57 -2.45
CA PRO A 141 -1.71 14.54 -1.76
C PRO A 141 -2.60 13.64 -0.89
N PHE A 142 -2.27 12.35 -0.83
CA PHE A 142 -3.05 11.36 -0.08
C PHE A 142 -3.13 11.72 1.40
N TYR A 143 -4.33 11.58 1.99
CA TYR A 143 -4.62 11.97 3.37
C TYR A 143 -4.18 13.39 3.75
N ALA A 144 -4.16 14.35 2.81
CA ALA A 144 -3.77 15.74 3.09
C ALA A 144 -4.55 16.36 4.27
N GLU A 145 -5.87 16.10 4.37
CA GLU A 145 -6.71 16.60 5.47
C GLU A 145 -6.70 15.72 6.72
N LEU A 146 -6.37 14.43 6.57
CA LEU A 146 -6.52 13.43 7.63
C LEU A 146 -5.23 13.18 8.39
N CYS A 147 -4.11 13.15 7.67
CA CYS A 147 -2.79 13.04 8.24
C CYS A 147 -1.74 13.66 7.31
N HIS A 148 -1.76 14.99 7.17
CA HIS A 148 -0.72 15.72 6.43
C HIS A 148 0.71 15.29 6.85
N LYS A 149 0.97 15.14 8.16
CA LYS A 149 2.27 14.68 8.68
C LYS A 149 2.67 13.28 8.22
N CYS A 150 1.72 12.40 7.90
CA CYS A 150 2.00 11.03 7.44
C CYS A 150 2.54 11.00 6.01
N HIS A 151 2.26 12.01 5.18
CA HIS A 151 2.66 11.98 3.77
C HIS A 151 3.58 13.13 3.34
N LYS A 152 3.61 14.26 4.06
CA LYS A 152 4.39 15.45 3.67
C LYS A 152 5.87 15.18 3.40
N HIS A 153 6.45 14.15 4.01
CA HIS A 153 7.86 13.78 3.85
C HIS A 153 8.20 13.24 2.46
N THR A 154 7.21 12.90 1.63
CA THR A 154 7.42 12.60 0.21
C THR A 154 7.89 13.81 -0.60
N ASP A 155 7.71 15.05 -0.09
CA ASP A 155 8.00 16.30 -0.80
C ASP A 155 7.20 16.44 -2.11
N TYR A 156 5.89 16.55 -1.98
CA TYR A 156 4.99 16.64 -3.13
C TYR A 156 5.27 17.86 -4.01
N GLU A 157 5.75 18.96 -3.43
CA GLU A 157 6.08 20.17 -4.19
C GLU A 157 7.28 19.94 -5.10
N ALA A 158 8.36 19.34 -4.59
CA ALA A 158 9.49 18.95 -5.42
C ALA A 158 9.07 17.97 -6.53
N TRP A 159 8.20 17.01 -6.21
CA TRP A 159 7.70 16.05 -7.20
C TRP A 159 6.84 16.71 -8.29
N THR A 160 5.93 17.63 -7.92
CA THR A 160 5.05 18.31 -8.88
C THR A 160 5.81 19.26 -9.80
N ASN A 161 6.82 19.95 -9.26
CA ASN A 161 7.61 20.92 -10.02
C ASN A 161 8.67 20.26 -10.91
N ALA A 162 8.98 18.98 -10.68
CA ALA A 162 9.92 18.24 -11.52
C ALA A 162 9.35 17.96 -12.92
N PRO A 163 10.15 18.15 -13.99
CA PRO A 163 9.74 17.84 -15.35
C PRO A 163 9.19 16.42 -15.48
N SER A 164 8.13 16.27 -16.27
CA SER A 164 7.65 14.94 -16.65
C SER A 164 8.62 14.37 -17.70
N ALA A 165 9.27 13.25 -17.40
CA ALA A 165 10.10 12.59 -18.42
C ALA A 165 9.21 12.05 -19.55
N LEU A 166 9.75 12.05 -20.78
CA LEU A 166 9.08 11.50 -21.96
C LEU A 166 8.68 10.03 -21.73
N ASP A 167 7.55 9.63 -22.30
CA ASP A 167 7.05 8.25 -22.34
C ASP A 167 6.92 7.56 -20.97
N ASN A 168 6.64 8.31 -19.91
CA ASN A 168 6.52 7.81 -18.52
C ASN A 168 7.79 7.08 -18.02
N LYS A 169 8.96 7.37 -18.59
CA LYS A 169 10.23 6.79 -18.13
C LYS A 169 10.43 7.08 -16.65
N LEU A 170 10.81 6.04 -15.89
CA LEU A 170 11.11 6.17 -14.47
C LEU A 170 12.57 6.50 -14.25
N GLU A 171 12.81 7.47 -13.36
CA GLU A 171 14.12 7.85 -12.85
C GLU A 171 13.99 8.17 -11.37
N VAL A 172 15.09 8.02 -10.63
CA VAL A 172 15.18 8.53 -9.25
C VAL A 172 15.21 10.04 -9.31
N LEU A 173 14.20 10.68 -8.75
CA LEU A 173 14.09 12.13 -8.73
C LEU A 173 14.89 12.74 -7.58
N TYR A 174 14.73 12.19 -6.37
CA TYR A 174 15.52 12.54 -5.20
C TYR A 174 15.44 11.44 -4.15
N GLN A 175 16.39 11.46 -3.21
CA GLN A 175 16.35 10.63 -2.01
C GLN A 175 15.70 11.39 -0.86
N VAL A 176 14.90 10.68 -0.06
CA VAL A 176 14.20 11.23 1.10
C VAL A 176 14.80 10.68 2.39
N SER A 177 15.13 11.58 3.30
CA SER A 177 15.43 11.21 4.69
C SER A 177 14.15 10.82 5.41
N TRP A 178 14.08 9.59 5.89
CA TRP A 178 12.94 9.09 6.67
C TRP A 178 12.70 9.95 7.93
N LYS A 179 11.41 10.19 8.24
CA LYS A 179 10.95 10.87 9.46
C LYS A 179 9.63 10.27 9.94
N ASP A 180 9.42 10.13 11.25
CA ASP A 180 8.13 9.72 11.80
C ASP A 180 7.08 10.84 11.64
N PRO A 181 5.80 10.54 11.34
CA PRO A 181 5.20 9.22 11.09
C PRO A 181 4.98 8.96 9.60
N TRP A 182 6.04 9.00 8.77
CA TRP A 182 5.89 8.86 7.32
C TRP A 182 5.33 7.49 6.89
N GLU A 183 4.34 7.52 6.00
CA GLU A 183 3.59 6.39 5.49
C GLU A 183 3.68 6.31 3.95
N PRO A 184 4.86 5.99 3.39
CA PRO A 184 5.04 5.92 1.94
C PRO A 184 4.46 4.64 1.32
N PHE A 185 4.10 4.74 0.05
CA PHE A 185 3.97 3.61 -0.87
C PHE A 185 5.29 3.44 -1.61
N PHE A 186 5.80 2.22 -1.69
CA PHE A 186 7.09 1.98 -2.35
C PHE A 186 7.18 0.57 -2.94
N ILE A 187 8.01 0.46 -3.97
CA ILE A 187 8.46 -0.79 -4.55
C ILE A 187 9.77 -1.18 -3.84
N ALA A 188 9.85 -2.39 -3.33
CA ALA A 188 11.05 -2.88 -2.62
C ALA A 188 11.45 -4.26 -3.12
N HIS A 189 12.73 -4.60 -2.98
CA HIS A 189 13.17 -5.98 -3.13
C HIS A 189 12.46 -6.87 -2.09
N ASN A 190 12.09 -8.10 -2.46
CA ASN A 190 11.26 -8.96 -1.61
C ASN A 190 11.99 -9.45 -0.35
N SER A 191 13.32 -9.28 -0.28
CA SER A 191 14.12 -9.48 0.94
C SER A 191 13.87 -8.44 2.04
N ALA A 192 13.10 -7.37 1.75
CA ALA A 192 12.68 -6.40 2.74
C ALA A 192 12.05 -7.08 3.97
N PRO A 193 12.27 -6.58 5.20
CA PRO A 193 11.56 -7.05 6.39
C PRO A 193 10.07 -7.26 6.14
N LEU A 194 9.52 -8.35 6.67
CA LEU A 194 8.08 -8.60 6.64
C LEU A 194 7.35 -7.62 7.57
N PHE A 195 6.08 -7.36 7.26
CA PHE A 195 5.26 -6.49 8.10
C PHE A 195 5.02 -7.14 9.47
N ASP A 196 5.03 -6.36 10.54
CA ASP A 196 4.69 -6.88 11.86
C ASP A 196 3.18 -7.18 11.94
N GLU A 197 2.85 -8.46 12.15
CA GLU A 197 1.47 -8.98 12.08
C GLU A 197 0.60 -8.62 13.32
N ARG A 198 1.18 -7.99 14.35
CA ARG A 198 0.43 -7.44 15.50
C ARG A 198 -0.39 -6.20 15.12
N PHE A 199 0.04 -5.46 14.09
CA PHE A 199 -0.73 -4.33 13.56
C PHE A 199 -1.89 -4.83 12.70
N ARG A 200 -3.09 -4.72 13.26
CA ARG A 200 -4.36 -5.11 12.65
C ARG A 200 -5.25 -3.89 12.49
N GLN A 201 -6.19 -3.95 11.55
CA GLN A 201 -7.11 -2.85 11.24
C GLN A 201 -6.35 -1.55 10.90
N TYR A 202 -6.77 -0.43 11.47
CA TYR A 202 -6.37 0.91 11.10
C TYR A 202 -5.17 1.44 11.90
N GLY A 203 -4.28 2.18 11.22
CA GLY A 203 -3.20 2.95 11.84
C GLY A 203 -1.91 2.16 12.11
N PHE A 204 -0.78 2.87 12.02
CA PHE A 204 0.60 2.39 12.26
C PHE A 204 1.07 1.15 11.48
N ASN A 205 0.24 0.54 10.63
CA ASN A 205 0.58 -0.69 9.91
C ASN A 205 1.66 -0.48 8.82
N ARG A 206 1.61 0.61 8.02
CA ARG A 206 2.68 0.98 7.08
C ARG A 206 3.74 1.89 7.71
N ILE A 207 3.37 2.73 8.68
CA ILE A 207 4.33 3.57 9.43
C ILE A 207 5.38 2.68 10.13
N SER A 208 4.94 1.59 10.77
CA SER A 208 5.87 0.61 11.38
C SER A 208 6.79 -0.04 10.36
N GLN A 209 6.28 -0.40 9.18
CA GLN A 209 7.10 -0.92 8.09
C GLN A 209 8.18 0.10 7.68
N ALA A 210 7.81 1.36 7.39
CA ALA A 210 8.78 2.38 6.97
C ALA A 210 9.84 2.65 8.05
N CYS A 211 9.42 2.68 9.32
CA CYS A 211 10.28 2.78 10.49
C CYS A 211 11.31 1.63 10.56
N GLU A 212 10.88 0.38 10.38
CA GLU A 212 11.80 -0.77 10.36
C GLU A 212 12.73 -0.74 9.14
N MET A 213 12.21 -0.44 7.95
CA MET A 213 13.03 -0.30 6.73
C MET A 213 14.16 0.71 6.95
N HIS A 214 13.85 1.87 7.53
CA HIS A 214 14.85 2.88 7.86
C HIS A 214 15.94 2.32 8.79
N ILE A 215 15.55 1.69 9.90
CA ILE A 215 16.50 1.12 10.88
C ILE A 215 17.32 -0.02 10.28
N ALA A 216 16.72 -0.83 9.41
CA ALA A 216 17.38 -1.94 8.71
C ALA A 216 18.36 -1.49 7.62
N GLY A 217 18.54 -0.18 7.41
CA GLY A 217 19.54 0.37 6.49
C GLY A 217 19.01 0.83 5.14
N TYR A 218 17.71 0.70 4.88
CA TYR A 218 17.15 1.03 3.56
C TYR A 218 17.17 2.53 3.27
N SER A 219 17.50 2.91 2.03
CA SER A 219 17.31 4.27 1.49
C SER A 219 15.97 4.38 0.78
N PHE A 220 15.42 5.59 0.71
CA PHE A 220 14.14 5.88 0.07
C PHE A 220 14.37 6.83 -1.11
N ALA A 221 14.13 6.35 -2.33
CA ALA A 221 14.28 7.10 -3.57
C ALA A 221 12.91 7.36 -4.19
N VAL A 222 12.52 8.61 -4.42
CA VAL A 222 11.24 8.95 -5.04
C VAL A 222 11.34 8.85 -6.55
N LEU A 223 10.41 8.14 -7.18
CA LEU A 223 10.33 8.02 -8.64
C LEU A 223 9.62 9.23 -9.26
N ASN A 224 10.18 9.76 -10.34
CA ASN A 224 9.74 11.00 -11.00
C ASN A 224 8.32 10.98 -11.60
N ASN A 225 7.87 9.83 -12.13
CA ASN A 225 6.64 9.69 -12.92
C ASN A 225 5.65 8.64 -12.37
N ALA A 226 6.08 7.80 -11.44
CA ALA A 226 5.22 6.83 -10.79
C ALA A 226 4.30 7.52 -9.78
N PHE A 227 3.03 7.13 -9.73
CA PHE A 227 2.14 7.52 -8.63
C PHE A 227 1.04 6.49 -8.43
N VAL A 228 0.37 6.58 -7.28
CA VAL A 228 -0.92 5.94 -7.02
C VAL A 228 -1.97 6.98 -6.71
N VAL A 229 -3.22 6.70 -7.07
CA VAL A 229 -4.34 7.61 -6.88
C VAL A 229 -5.56 6.86 -6.34
N HIS A 230 -6.10 7.36 -5.23
CA HIS A 230 -7.40 6.95 -4.70
C HIS A 230 -8.52 7.73 -5.38
N ARG A 231 -9.60 7.04 -5.74
CA ARG A 231 -10.81 7.68 -6.27
C ARG A 231 -11.73 8.09 -5.11
N GLY A 232 -11.93 9.38 -4.95
CA GLY A 232 -12.62 10.00 -3.81
C GLY A 232 -11.64 10.70 -2.87
N LEU A 233 -12.09 11.77 -2.23
CA LEU A 233 -11.31 12.51 -1.25
C LEU A 233 -11.68 12.00 0.14
N LYS A 234 -10.71 11.44 0.88
CA LYS A 234 -10.99 10.83 2.18
C LYS A 234 -11.18 11.92 3.24
N ARG A 235 -12.22 11.78 4.07
CA ARG A 235 -12.64 12.72 5.11
C ARG A 235 -12.82 12.03 6.45
N SER A 236 -12.87 12.82 7.54
CA SER A 236 -12.87 12.27 8.91
C SER A 236 -14.07 11.36 9.22
N GLY A 237 -15.17 11.49 8.47
CA GLY A 237 -16.38 10.67 8.60
C GLY A 237 -16.40 9.36 7.80
N ASP A 238 -15.42 9.12 6.92
CA ASP A 238 -15.45 7.97 5.99
C ASP A 238 -14.94 6.67 6.64
N PHE A 239 -14.48 6.75 7.89
CA PHE A 239 -13.88 5.64 8.60
C PHE A 239 -14.91 4.82 9.39
N HIS A 240 -14.57 3.55 9.62
CA HIS A 240 -15.39 2.69 10.48
C HIS A 240 -15.44 3.21 11.92
N ARG A 241 -16.54 2.90 12.62
CA ARG A 241 -16.87 3.43 13.96
C ARG A 241 -15.79 3.21 15.03
N GLU A 242 -14.99 2.16 14.90
CA GLU A 242 -13.97 1.78 15.90
C GLU A 242 -12.55 2.22 15.52
N LYS A 243 -12.39 3.07 14.50
CA LYS A 243 -11.10 3.52 13.97
C LYS A 243 -10.16 4.05 15.05
N ASP A 244 -10.67 4.88 15.97
CA ASP A 244 -9.83 5.48 17.01
C ASP A 244 -9.36 4.45 18.03
N LYS A 245 -10.20 3.46 18.37
CA LYS A 245 -9.80 2.34 19.23
C LYS A 245 -8.69 1.51 18.58
N ASP A 246 -8.82 1.24 17.28
CA ASP A 246 -7.80 0.53 16.51
C ASP A 246 -6.48 1.32 16.44
N LEU A 247 -6.57 2.63 16.22
CA LEU A 247 -5.43 3.55 16.21
C LEU A 247 -4.70 3.56 17.57
N ASP A 248 -5.43 3.61 18.67
CA ASP A 248 -4.86 3.62 20.03
C ASP A 248 -4.20 2.29 20.38
N ARG A 249 -4.83 1.16 20.05
CA ARG A 249 -4.21 -0.17 20.17
C ARG A 249 -2.90 -0.23 19.38
N ASN A 250 -2.93 0.19 18.12
CA ASN A 250 -1.75 0.15 17.27
C ASN A 250 -0.67 1.15 17.70
N ARG A 251 -1.02 2.25 18.36
CA ARG A 251 -0.06 3.17 18.99
C ARG A 251 0.70 2.49 20.13
N LEU A 252 0.01 1.68 20.95
CA LEU A 252 0.65 0.88 22.00
C LEU A 252 1.59 -0.17 21.40
N ASN A 253 1.13 -0.91 20.39
CA ASN A 253 1.96 -1.86 19.64
C ASN A 253 3.19 -1.15 19.05
N PHE A 254 3.04 0.05 18.50
CA PHE A 254 4.15 0.80 17.93
C PHE A 254 5.20 1.18 18.97
N ARG A 255 4.80 1.59 20.18
CA ARG A 255 5.76 1.87 21.26
C ARG A 255 6.60 0.64 21.62
N GLN A 256 5.95 -0.52 21.74
CA GLN A 256 6.65 -1.78 22.01
C GLN A 256 7.57 -2.16 20.83
N PHE A 257 7.06 -2.08 19.61
CA PHE A 257 7.80 -2.35 18.37
C PHE A 257 9.08 -1.51 18.28
N LYS A 258 9.03 -0.20 18.58
CA LYS A 258 10.22 0.66 18.56
C LYS A 258 11.30 0.21 19.55
N THR A 259 10.92 -0.33 20.71
CA THR A 259 11.87 -0.89 21.68
C THR A 259 12.48 -2.18 21.15
N GLU A 260 11.67 -3.08 20.60
CA GLU A 260 12.12 -4.35 20.02
C GLU A 260 13.05 -4.13 18.82
N LEU A 261 12.81 -3.10 18.00
CA LEU A 261 13.70 -2.74 16.90
C LEU A 261 15.10 -2.34 17.35
N LYS A 262 15.25 -1.71 18.53
CA LYS A 262 16.57 -1.40 19.10
C LYS A 262 17.35 -2.68 19.41
N GLU A 263 16.66 -3.70 19.92
CA GLU A 263 17.26 -5.00 20.20
C GLU A 263 17.52 -5.82 18.93
N LYS A 264 16.60 -5.78 17.95
CA LYS A 264 16.75 -6.48 16.67
C LYS A 264 17.89 -5.90 15.83
N TYR A 265 18.09 -4.59 15.85
CA TYR A 265 19.08 -3.87 15.04
C TYR A 265 20.09 -3.10 15.91
N LYS A 266 20.72 -3.78 16.88
CA LYS A 266 21.64 -3.15 17.86
C LYS A 266 22.75 -2.31 17.24
N GLN A 267 23.28 -2.78 16.11
CA GLN A 267 24.40 -2.15 15.39
C GLN A 267 23.96 -1.05 14.42
N SER A 268 22.66 -0.88 14.18
CA SER A 268 22.19 0.19 13.31
C SER A 268 22.48 1.54 13.97
N PRO A 269 22.98 2.56 13.24
CA PRO A 269 23.06 3.92 13.75
C PRO A 269 21.70 4.66 13.63
N ARG A 270 20.75 4.08 12.90
CA ARG A 270 19.45 4.68 12.58
C ARG A 270 18.41 4.33 13.64
N ARG A 271 17.50 5.25 13.90
CA ARG A 271 16.51 5.13 14.98
C ARG A 271 15.18 5.69 14.53
N CYS A 272 14.13 5.06 15.03
CA CYS A 272 12.76 5.49 14.81
C CYS A 272 12.34 6.32 16.02
N TYR A 273 12.50 7.65 15.91
CA TYR A 273 12.11 8.59 16.95
C TYR A 273 10.70 9.07 16.71
#